data_AF-A0A1V3XRK8-F1
#
_entry.id   AF-A0A1V3XRK8-F1
#
_cell.length_a   1.000
_cell.length_b   1.000
_cell.length_c   1.000
_cell.angle_alpha   90.00
_cell.angle_beta   90.00
_cell.angle_gamma   90.00
#
_symmetry.space_group_name_H-M   'P 1'
#
loop_
_entity.id
_entity.type
_entity.pdbx_description
1 polymer ?
#
loop_
_entity_poly.entity_id
_entity_poly.type
_entity_poly.pdbx_seq_one_letter_code
_entity_poly.pdbx_strand_id
1 'polypeptide(L)'
;MAGRRWATVESVLMRYPQRNTVCISSQAGCGMACPFCATGQGGLTRNLSTAEIVEQVRAAAAAMRDDFGDRLSNVVFMGMGEPLANYSRVVAAVRRITEPPPCGFGISARSVTVSTVGLARRSASSPMNGSA
;
A
#
# COMPACT_ATOMS: atom_id res chain seq x y z
N MET A 1 26.83 -11.95 12.22
CA MET A 1 26.29 -10.69 11.66
C MET A 1 25.46 -11.04 10.42
N ALA A 2 24.17 -11.39 10.58
CA ALA A 2 23.27 -11.61 9.46
C ALA A 2 22.61 -10.27 9.09
N GLY A 3 22.80 -9.87 7.84
CA GLY A 3 22.64 -8.53 7.28
C GLY A 3 21.36 -7.79 7.66
N ARG A 4 21.50 -6.47 7.79
CA ARG A 4 20.43 -5.51 7.97
C ARG A 4 19.31 -5.80 6.95
N ARG A 5 18.10 -6.14 7.39
CA ARG A 5 16.94 -6.37 6.49
C ARG A 5 16.27 -5.03 6.12
N TRP A 6 17.06 -4.05 5.71
CA TRP A 6 16.49 -2.87 5.05
C TRP A 6 15.97 -3.34 3.69
N ALA A 7 14.76 -2.90 3.36
CA ALA A 7 14.13 -3.18 2.09
C ALA A 7 13.52 -1.88 1.60
N THR A 8 13.80 -1.53 0.36
CA THR A 8 13.23 -0.33 -0.26
C THR A 8 11.80 -0.62 -0.69
N VAL A 9 10.93 0.37 -0.53
CA VAL A 9 9.59 0.38 -1.08
C VAL A 9 9.34 1.67 -1.83
N GLU A 10 8.40 1.62 -2.76
CA GLU A 10 8.08 2.76 -3.62
C GLU A 10 6.73 3.36 -3.24
N SER A 11 6.64 4.68 -3.37
CA SER A 11 5.39 5.44 -3.29
C SER A 11 5.39 6.51 -4.38
N VAL A 12 4.27 6.70 -5.05
CA VAL A 12 4.15 7.65 -6.17
C VAL A 12 3.08 8.68 -5.86
N LEU A 13 3.44 9.96 -5.90
CA LEU A 13 2.52 11.07 -5.77
C LEU A 13 2.11 11.57 -7.16
N MET A 14 0.81 11.54 -7.45
CA MET A 14 0.24 11.92 -8.74
C MET A 14 -0.74 13.07 -8.55
N ARG A 15 -0.57 14.13 -9.35
CA ARG A 15 -1.46 15.30 -9.38
C ARG A 15 -2.39 15.21 -10.58
N TYR A 16 -3.68 15.38 -10.35
CA TYR A 16 -4.73 15.49 -11.37
C TYR A 16 -5.54 16.76 -11.13
N PRO A 17 -6.26 17.30 -12.13
CA PRO A 17 -6.96 18.57 -12.00
C PRO A 17 -7.96 18.65 -10.83
N GLN A 18 -8.55 17.53 -10.41
CA GLN A 18 -9.53 17.48 -9.32
C GLN A 18 -9.10 16.64 -8.10
N ARG A 19 -7.91 16.05 -8.12
CA ARG A 19 -7.44 15.18 -7.03
C ARG A 19 -5.93 15.02 -6.98
N ASN A 20 -5.42 14.79 -5.79
CA ASN A 20 -4.03 14.41 -5.53
C ASN A 20 -4.00 13.00 -4.94
N THR A 21 -3.39 12.07 -5.67
CA THR A 21 -3.42 10.64 -5.36
C THR A 21 -2.03 10.14 -5.00
N VAL A 22 -1.90 9.44 -3.87
CA VAL A 22 -0.69 8.68 -3.56
C VAL A 22 -0.92 7.19 -3.81
N CYS A 23 -0.03 6.57 -4.58
CA CYS A 23 0.08 5.13 -4.72
C CYS A 23 1.06 4.60 -3.67
N ILE A 24 0.60 3.71 -2.80
CA ILE A 24 1.39 3.19 -1.67
C ILE A 24 1.56 1.68 -1.72
N SER A 25 2.69 1.24 -1.18
CA SER A 25 3.08 -0.16 -1.03
C SER A 25 2.53 -0.75 0.28
N SER A 26 2.19 -2.05 0.24
CA SER A 26 1.72 -2.83 1.39
C SER A 26 2.74 -3.87 1.87
N GLN A 27 3.70 -4.23 1.00
CA GLN A 27 4.78 -5.16 1.28
C GLN A 27 6.08 -4.67 0.62
N ALA A 28 7.22 -5.18 1.08
CA ALA A 28 8.48 -5.06 0.35
C ALA A 28 8.64 -6.30 -0.54
N GLY A 29 8.41 -6.12 -1.84
CA GLY A 29 8.22 -7.21 -2.80
C GLY A 29 6.79 -7.74 -2.81
N CYS A 30 6.51 -8.78 -3.60
CA CYS A 30 5.19 -9.40 -3.69
C CYS A 30 5.30 -10.91 -3.90
N GLY A 31 4.53 -11.69 -3.13
CA GLY A 31 4.54 -13.15 -3.19
C GLY A 31 3.56 -13.74 -4.23
N MET A 32 2.81 -12.92 -4.95
CA MET A 32 1.78 -13.39 -5.88
C MET A 32 2.33 -13.88 -7.22
N ALA A 33 3.61 -13.57 -7.52
CA ALA A 33 4.31 -14.03 -8.72
C ALA A 33 3.54 -13.80 -10.05
N CYS A 34 2.77 -12.71 -10.15
CA CYS A 34 2.10 -12.35 -11.40
C CYS A 34 3.15 -12.15 -12.51
N PRO A 35 3.04 -12.83 -13.66
CA PRO A 35 4.13 -12.90 -14.65
C PRO A 35 4.48 -11.55 -15.28
N PHE A 36 3.51 -10.63 -15.33
CA PHE A 36 3.65 -9.28 -15.86
C PHE A 36 4.13 -8.25 -14.83
N CYS A 37 4.27 -8.62 -13.55
CA CYS A 37 4.58 -7.69 -12.47
C CYS A 37 6.06 -7.82 -12.04
N ALA A 38 6.86 -6.76 -12.28
CA ALA A 38 8.26 -6.72 -11.86
C ALA A 38 8.43 -6.99 -10.34
N THR A 39 7.54 -6.44 -9.52
CA THR A 39 7.55 -6.70 -8.07
C THR A 39 7.25 -8.16 -7.73
N GLY A 40 6.38 -8.83 -8.50
CA GLY A 40 6.07 -10.25 -8.35
C GLY A 40 7.24 -11.14 -8.74
N GLN A 41 8.00 -10.75 -9.76
CA GLN A 41 9.23 -11.45 -10.18
C GLN A 41 10.36 -11.34 -9.14
N GLY A 42 10.41 -10.25 -8.38
CA GLY A 42 11.38 -10.04 -7.30
C GLY A 42 11.10 -10.84 -6.01
N GLY A 43 9.94 -11.52 -5.93
CA GLY A 43 9.52 -12.27 -4.75
C GLY A 43 9.15 -11.39 -3.55
N LEU A 44 8.85 -12.02 -2.41
CA LEU A 44 8.46 -11.34 -1.18
C LEU A 44 9.62 -11.29 -0.19
N THR A 45 9.99 -10.08 0.25
CA THR A 45 10.94 -9.90 1.36
C THR A 45 10.23 -9.92 2.70
N ARG A 46 9.24 -9.02 2.90
CA ARG A 46 8.47 -8.93 4.14
C ARG A 46 7.20 -8.10 3.99
N ASN A 47 6.30 -8.26 4.93
CA ASN A 47 5.19 -7.33 5.14
C ASN A 47 5.68 -6.00 5.72
N LEU A 48 5.07 -4.90 5.27
CA LEU A 48 5.24 -3.60 5.92
C LEU A 48 4.39 -3.52 7.19
N SER A 49 4.91 -2.86 8.22
CA SER A 49 4.17 -2.45 9.40
C SER A 49 3.11 -1.40 9.06
N THR A 50 2.09 -1.25 9.91
CA THR A 50 1.11 -0.16 9.75
C THR A 50 1.78 1.21 9.72
N ALA A 51 2.82 1.42 10.52
CA ALA A 51 3.59 2.66 10.54
C ALA A 51 4.27 2.92 9.19
N GLU A 52 4.93 1.92 8.59
CA GLU A 52 5.57 2.06 7.27
C GLU A 52 4.58 2.31 6.13
N ILE A 53 3.36 1.77 6.22
CA ILE A 53 2.28 2.04 5.26
C ILE A 53 1.79 3.49 5.40
N VAL A 54 1.52 3.93 6.64
CA VAL A 54 1.03 5.28 6.93
C VAL A 54 2.09 6.35 6.65
N GLU A 55 3.37 6.03 6.84
CA GLU A 55 4.49 6.94 6.58
C GLU A 55 4.54 7.39 5.12
N GLN A 56 4.22 6.50 4.17
CA GLN A 56 4.13 6.87 2.75
C GLN A 56 3.03 7.93 2.51
N VAL A 57 1.90 7.83 3.21
CA VAL A 57 0.81 8.82 3.16
C VAL A 57 1.23 10.13 3.83
N ARG A 58 1.95 10.05 4.96
CA ARG A 58 2.48 11.22 5.68
C ARG A 58 3.46 12.01 4.80
N ALA A 59 4.41 11.32 4.18
CA ALA A 59 5.41 11.91 3.30
C ALA A 59 4.75 12.57 2.08
N ALA A 60 3.79 11.89 1.43
CA ALA A 60 3.06 12.45 0.31
C ALA A 60 2.19 13.66 0.70
N ALA A 61 1.56 13.64 1.88
CA ALA A 61 0.78 14.77 2.38
C ALA A 61 1.67 15.98 2.74
N ALA A 62 2.88 15.74 3.26
CA ALA A 62 3.85 16.80 3.49
C ALA A 62 4.32 17.42 2.17
N ALA A 63 4.79 16.59 1.22
CA ALA A 63 5.20 17.07 -0.10
C ALA A 63 4.09 17.86 -0.81
N MET A 64 2.82 17.42 -0.72
CA MET A 64 1.72 18.14 -1.33
C MET A 64 1.48 19.54 -0.73
N ARG A 65 1.62 19.66 0.60
CA ARG A 65 1.49 20.96 1.28
C ARG A 65 2.69 21.86 0.99
N ASP A 66 3.89 21.31 1.12
CA ASP A 66 5.13 22.08 1.16
C ASP A 66 5.55 22.51 -0.27
N ASP A 67 5.38 21.64 -1.27
CA ASP A 67 5.82 21.92 -2.64
C ASP A 67 4.72 22.55 -3.51
N PHE A 68 3.45 22.30 -3.18
CA PHE A 68 2.33 22.68 -4.05
C PHE A 68 1.22 23.49 -3.36
N GLY A 69 1.27 23.67 -2.03
CA GLY A 69 0.24 24.40 -1.29
C GLY A 69 -1.14 23.75 -1.34
N ASP A 70 -1.21 22.44 -1.60
CA ASP A 70 -2.45 21.69 -1.80
C ASP A 70 -2.55 20.53 -0.79
N ARG A 71 -3.66 19.79 -0.80
CA ARG A 71 -3.88 18.63 0.08
C ARG A 71 -3.86 17.33 -0.69
N LEU A 72 -3.35 16.28 -0.04
CA LEU A 72 -3.58 14.91 -0.47
C LEU A 72 -5.07 14.57 -0.33
N SER A 73 -5.68 14.02 -1.39
CA SER A 73 -7.12 13.73 -1.43
C SER A 73 -7.44 12.25 -1.59
N ASN A 74 -6.55 11.45 -2.16
CA ASN A 74 -6.77 10.04 -2.50
C ASN A 74 -5.57 9.16 -2.16
N VAL A 75 -5.84 7.93 -1.74
CA VAL A 75 -4.84 6.89 -1.47
C VAL A 75 -5.22 5.62 -2.22
N VAL A 76 -4.26 5.02 -2.93
CA VAL A 76 -4.47 3.74 -3.62
C VAL A 76 -3.41 2.72 -3.20
N PHE A 77 -3.82 1.54 -2.77
CA PHE A 77 -2.93 0.42 -2.49
C PHE A 77 -2.66 -0.35 -3.79
N MET A 78 -1.84 0.26 -4.64
CA MET A 78 -1.44 -0.28 -5.96
C MET A 78 0.09 -0.22 -6.15
N GLY A 79 0.84 0.02 -5.08
CA GLY A 79 2.30 -0.05 -5.09
C GLY A 79 2.77 -1.50 -4.95
N MET A 80 3.87 -1.71 -4.24
CA MET A 80 4.44 -3.03 -4.05
C MET A 80 3.60 -3.88 -3.06
N GLY A 81 3.37 -5.14 -3.44
CA GLY A 81 2.74 -6.14 -2.57
C GLY A 81 1.25 -6.35 -2.81
N GLU A 82 0.72 -7.43 -2.23
CA GLU A 82 -0.70 -7.76 -2.23
C GLU A 82 -1.34 -7.35 -0.88
N PRO A 83 -2.21 -6.31 -0.87
CA PRO A 83 -2.76 -5.77 0.37
C PRO A 83 -3.51 -6.79 1.24
N LEU A 84 -4.24 -7.73 0.63
CA LEU A 84 -4.96 -8.75 1.41
C LEU A 84 -4.03 -9.82 2.00
N ALA A 85 -2.81 -9.98 1.48
CA ALA A 85 -1.78 -10.80 2.12
C ALA A 85 -1.17 -10.12 3.36
N ASN A 86 -1.42 -8.82 3.56
CA ASN A 86 -1.03 -8.03 4.74
C ASN A 86 -2.25 -7.41 5.45
N TYR A 87 -3.38 -8.12 5.46
CA TYR A 87 -4.71 -7.62 5.81
C TYR A 87 -4.78 -6.80 7.10
N SER A 88 -4.32 -7.34 8.24
CA SER A 88 -4.48 -6.67 9.54
C SER A 88 -3.77 -5.31 9.58
N ARG A 89 -2.59 -5.22 8.96
CA ARG A 89 -1.78 -3.99 8.92
C ARG A 89 -2.36 -2.97 7.97
N VAL A 90 -2.87 -3.43 6.82
CA VAL A 90 -3.57 -2.60 5.83
C VAL A 90 -4.87 -2.03 6.42
N VAL A 91 -5.70 -2.83 7.07
CA VAL A 91 -6.94 -2.35 7.72
C VAL A 91 -6.62 -1.32 8.80
N ALA A 92 -5.60 -1.55 9.62
CA ALA A 92 -5.17 -0.57 10.61
C ALA A 92 -4.67 0.74 9.95
N ALA A 93 -3.96 0.65 8.83
CA ALA A 93 -3.52 1.82 8.07
C ALA A 93 -4.70 2.59 7.46
N VAL A 94 -5.67 1.89 6.85
CA VAL A 94 -6.90 2.51 6.32
C VAL A 94 -7.63 3.27 7.41
N ARG A 95 -7.78 2.68 8.61
CA ARG A 95 -8.39 3.38 9.76
C ARG A 95 -7.67 4.68 10.09
N ARG A 96 -6.33 4.66 10.18
CA ARG A 96 -5.50 5.86 10.42
C ARG A 96 -5.60 6.90 9.32
N ILE A 97 -5.68 6.47 8.05
CA ILE A 97 -5.85 7.36 6.90
C ILE A 97 -7.20 8.10 6.98
N THR A 98 -8.25 7.37 7.37
CA THR A 98 -9.62 7.91 7.42
C THR A 98 -9.96 8.65 8.71
N GLU A 99 -9.18 8.43 9.79
CA GLU A 99 -9.37 9.09 11.07
C GLU A 99 -9.19 10.61 10.93
N PRO A 100 -10.06 11.45 11.52
CA PRO A 100 -9.94 12.89 11.42
C PRO A 100 -8.66 13.42 12.10
N PRO A 101 -8.15 14.58 11.68
CA PRO A 101 -7.10 15.28 12.42
C PRO A 101 -7.53 15.55 13.88
N PRO A 102 -6.60 15.53 14.85
CA PRO A 102 -5.14 15.42 14.69
C PRO A 102 -4.61 13.98 14.62
N CYS A 103 -5.45 12.97 14.86
CA CYS A 103 -5.02 11.57 14.98
C CYS A 103 -4.79 10.86 13.63
N GLY A 104 -5.38 11.38 12.55
CA GLY A 104 -5.22 10.88 11.18
C GLY A 104 -5.26 11.99 10.12
N PHE A 105 -5.59 11.63 8.88
CA PHE A 105 -5.54 12.54 7.72
C PHE A 105 -6.91 13.08 7.31
N GLY A 106 -8.00 12.52 7.84
CA GLY A 106 -9.37 12.88 7.47
C GLY A 106 -9.68 12.65 5.98
N ILE A 107 -9.00 11.70 5.34
CA ILE A 107 -9.29 11.33 3.95
C ILE A 107 -10.55 10.45 3.95
N SER A 108 -11.54 10.81 3.12
CA SER A 108 -12.77 10.02 3.00
C SER A 108 -12.45 8.57 2.67
N ALA A 109 -13.14 7.62 3.32
CA ALA A 109 -13.00 6.19 3.00
C ALA A 109 -13.32 5.88 1.52
N ARG A 110 -14.18 6.68 0.88
CA ARG A 110 -14.47 6.58 -0.57
C ARG A 110 -13.29 6.98 -1.46
N SER A 111 -12.32 7.70 -0.90
CA SER A 111 -11.09 8.13 -1.55
C SER A 111 -9.90 7.21 -1.25
N VAL A 112 -10.13 6.09 -0.56
CA VAL A 112 -9.12 5.06 -0.26
C VAL A 112 -9.47 3.78 -1.03
N THR A 113 -8.65 3.43 -2.02
CA THR A 113 -8.87 2.22 -2.85
C THR A 113 -7.89 1.13 -2.46
N VAL A 114 -8.40 -0.04 -2.08
CA VAL A 114 -7.58 -1.24 -1.82
C VAL A 114 -7.69 -2.17 -3.03
N SER A 115 -6.61 -2.34 -3.79
CA SER A 115 -6.54 -3.31 -4.90
C SER A 115 -6.17 -4.70 -4.38
N THR A 116 -6.63 -5.75 -5.05
CA THR A 116 -6.24 -7.14 -4.76
C THR A 116 -6.24 -7.97 -6.03
N VAL A 117 -5.35 -8.96 -6.10
CA VAL A 117 -5.36 -9.98 -7.17
C VAL A 117 -6.43 -11.06 -6.97
N GLY A 118 -7.25 -10.97 -5.92
CA GLY A 118 -8.37 -11.88 -5.69
C GLY A 118 -8.10 -12.98 -4.66
N LEU A 119 -7.53 -12.62 -3.51
CA LEU A 119 -7.39 -13.54 -2.37
C LEU A 119 -8.75 -13.84 -1.72
N ALA A 120 -9.51 -14.77 -2.29
CA ALA A 120 -10.71 -15.31 -1.66
C ALA A 120 -10.38 -16.14 -0.40
N ARG A 121 -11.33 -16.25 0.52
CA ARG A 121 -11.20 -17.02 1.76
C ARG A 121 -10.79 -18.46 1.42
N ARG A 122 -9.61 -18.89 1.89
CA ARG A 122 -9.12 -20.27 1.75
C ARG A 122 -10.11 -21.23 2.43
N SER A 123 -10.76 -22.10 1.67
CA SER A 123 -11.10 -23.44 2.17
C SER A 123 -9.78 -24.20 2.34
N ALA A 124 -9.59 -24.88 3.46
CA ALA A 124 -8.32 -25.49 3.86
C ALA A 124 -7.78 -26.62 2.94
N SER A 125 -8.42 -26.86 1.78
CA SER A 125 -8.22 -28.05 0.95
C SER A 125 -7.80 -27.78 -0.49
N SER A 126 -7.58 -26.54 -0.93
CA SER A 126 -7.18 -26.28 -2.32
C SER A 126 -5.67 -26.05 -2.43
N PRO A 127 -4.89 -26.97 -3.03
CA PRO A 127 -3.47 -26.76 -3.26
C PRO A 127 -3.27 -25.63 -4.26
N MET A 128 -2.24 -24.81 -4.04
CA MET A 128 -1.77 -23.83 -5.02
C MET A 128 -1.21 -24.58 -6.23
N ASN A 129 -2.07 -24.95 -7.18
CA ASN A 129 -1.64 -25.13 -8.55
C ASN A 129 -1.90 -23.82 -9.29
N GLY A 130 -0.90 -22.95 -9.28
CA GLY A 130 -0.76 -21.94 -10.31
C GLY A 130 -0.36 -22.64 -11.61
N SER A 131 -1.36 -23.08 -12.36
CA SER A 131 -1.20 -23.25 -13.81
C SER A 131 -1.65 -21.94 -14.44
N ALA A 132 -0.73 -21.33 -15.18
CA ALA A 132 -0.98 -20.20 -16.06
C ALA A 132 -2.11 -20.50 -17.06
#